data_AF-A0A8S0GV97-F1
#
_entry.id   AF-A0A8S0GV97-F1
#
_cell.length_a   1.000
_cell.length_b   1.000
_cell.length_c   1.000
_cell.angle_alpha   90.00
_cell.angle_beta   90.00
_cell.angle_gamma   90.00
#
_symmetry.space_group_name_H-M   'P 1'
#
loop_
_entity.id
_entity.type
_entity.pdbx_description
1 polymer ?
#
loop_
_entity_poly.entity_id
_entity_poly.type
_entity_poly.pdbx_seq_one_letter_code
_entity_poly.pdbx_strand_id
1 'polypeptide(L)'
;MLPEQLSNGLCSLNPKVDRLAMVCEMTISKSGEMTDYQFYEAVIHSKARLTYNKVSTMLEQPKTSEAKQLRGEYGDVLPHLKQLYALYKVLLGARHTRGAIDFETQETRIIFGSERKIAEIRPTTRNDAHKLIEECMLAANVATAEFLKKHEIPALYRVHDGPPPERLEKLRAFLGELGLSLHKGKDGPTPKDYQALLETIKDRPDYHLIQTVMLRSLSQAVYSADNQGHFGLNYEAYTHFTSPIRRYPDLLTHRAIRSVIHSKQDTPHVRRAGAMTIPKARIYPYDEATLEQLGEQCSMSERRADEATRDVVNWLKCEFMKDRVGESFPGVITAVTGFGLFVELTDIYVEGLVHVTALPGDYYHFDPVHHRLAGERTGRSFRLGDTVEVRVMRVDLDERKIDFEMAEKTINAPIGRKKRGAADAPASKVVEEPAPAKAGRRSSAKEKAVEAYRPSDAAAKNAEVRKSREMKRALLAEAKGGGKATSAGKSGKPAPSRAGEKPAKPSKHRKGPPKAGSASGAKSGGARKPKAKS
;
A
#
# COMPACT_ATOMS: atom_id res chain seq x y z
N MET A 1 14.47 -11.93 -0.08
CA MET A 1 13.52 -13.02 -0.44
C MET A 1 14.28 -14.21 -1.01
N LEU A 2 15.12 -14.01 -2.02
CA LEU A 2 16.05 -15.01 -2.55
C LEU A 2 17.51 -14.68 -2.12
N PRO A 3 18.42 -15.65 -2.10
CA PRO A 3 19.86 -15.41 -1.89
C PRO A 3 20.44 -14.47 -2.96
N GLU A 4 21.45 -13.68 -2.61
CA GLU A 4 22.04 -12.67 -3.49
C GLU A 4 22.63 -13.26 -4.77
N GLN A 5 23.15 -14.50 -4.71
CA GLN A 5 23.71 -15.20 -5.87
C GLN A 5 22.63 -15.42 -6.96
N LEU A 6 21.37 -15.62 -6.54
CA LEU A 6 20.24 -15.69 -7.46
C LEU A 6 19.75 -14.29 -7.82
N SER A 7 19.42 -13.45 -6.83
CA SER A 7 18.74 -12.18 -7.08
C SER A 7 19.58 -11.17 -7.87
N ASN A 8 20.89 -11.10 -7.59
CA ASN A 8 21.81 -10.14 -8.22
C ASN A 8 22.61 -10.78 -9.37
N GLY A 9 22.66 -12.11 -9.40
CA GLY A 9 23.41 -12.90 -10.37
C GLY A 9 22.52 -13.51 -11.46
N LEU A 10 22.04 -14.73 -11.21
CA LEU A 10 21.40 -15.59 -12.22
C LEU A 10 20.00 -15.11 -12.64
N CYS A 11 19.21 -14.57 -11.71
CA CYS A 11 17.87 -14.06 -12.01
C CYS A 11 17.90 -12.57 -12.41
N SER A 12 18.96 -11.83 -12.09
CA SER A 12 19.12 -10.44 -12.54
C SER A 12 19.32 -10.39 -14.05
N LEU A 13 18.57 -9.53 -14.74
CA LEU A 13 18.67 -9.28 -16.18
C LEU A 13 19.87 -8.37 -16.50
N ASN A 14 21.07 -8.82 -16.10
CA ASN A 14 22.32 -8.09 -16.25
C ASN A 14 22.61 -7.78 -17.73
N PRO A 15 23.24 -6.63 -18.02
CA PRO A 15 23.55 -6.25 -19.39
C PRO A 15 24.61 -7.17 -20.00
N LYS A 16 24.53 -7.36 -21.32
CA LYS A 16 25.52 -8.04 -22.16
C LYS A 16 25.78 -9.51 -21.81
N VAL A 17 24.82 -10.17 -21.18
CA VAL A 17 24.89 -11.59 -20.84
C VAL A 17 23.54 -12.25 -21.08
N ASP A 18 23.58 -13.53 -21.45
CA ASP A 18 22.36 -14.30 -21.70
C ASP A 18 21.64 -14.61 -20.39
N ARG A 19 20.30 -14.49 -20.42
CA ARG A 19 19.43 -14.72 -19.27
C ARG A 19 18.15 -15.41 -19.67
N LEU A 20 17.69 -16.34 -18.83
CA LEU A 20 16.36 -16.92 -18.95
C LEU A 20 15.32 -15.90 -18.52
N ALA A 21 14.22 -15.82 -19.26
CA ALA A 21 13.10 -14.94 -18.97
C ALA A 21 11.77 -15.65 -19.23
N MET A 22 10.77 -15.32 -18.41
CA MET A 22 9.37 -15.49 -18.75
C MET A 22 8.91 -14.21 -19.43
N VAL A 23 8.47 -14.31 -20.68
CA VAL A 23 8.09 -13.16 -21.50
C VAL A 23 6.58 -13.09 -21.63
N CYS A 24 6.05 -11.88 -21.49
CA CYS A 24 4.70 -11.51 -21.88
C CYS A 24 4.83 -10.62 -23.14
N GLU A 25 4.40 -11.14 -24.28
CA GLU A 25 4.34 -10.40 -25.54
C GLU A 25 2.90 -9.93 -25.73
N MET A 26 2.70 -8.64 -26.00
CA MET A 26 1.38 -8.03 -26.07
C MET A 26 1.22 -7.22 -27.36
N THR A 27 0.02 -7.23 -27.92
CA THR A 27 -0.39 -6.32 -28.98
C THR A 27 -1.27 -5.23 -28.37
N ILE A 28 -0.85 -3.98 -28.53
CA ILE A 28 -1.55 -2.80 -28.01
C ILE A 28 -2.11 -1.99 -29.18
N SER A 29 -3.38 -1.63 -29.11
CA SER A 29 -4.05 -0.80 -30.12
C SER A 29 -3.56 0.65 -30.07
N LYS A 30 -3.96 1.45 -31.08
CA LYS A 30 -3.68 2.89 -31.10
C LYS A 30 -4.34 3.66 -29.95
N SER A 31 -5.40 3.12 -29.35
CA SER A 31 -6.07 3.70 -28.18
C SER A 31 -5.47 3.24 -26.84
N GLY A 32 -4.48 2.35 -26.86
CA GLY A 32 -3.83 1.85 -25.64
C GLY A 32 -4.55 0.65 -25.02
N GLU A 33 -5.47 0.03 -25.74
CA GLU A 33 -6.13 -1.21 -25.31
C GLU A 33 -5.28 -2.42 -25.71
N MET A 34 -5.16 -3.38 -24.80
CA MET A 34 -4.53 -4.66 -25.10
C MET A 34 -5.49 -5.51 -25.93
N THR A 35 -5.09 -5.86 -27.16
CA THR A 35 -5.92 -6.64 -28.09
C THR A 35 -5.53 -8.11 -28.15
N ASP A 36 -4.27 -8.43 -27.83
CA ASP A 36 -3.78 -9.81 -27.77
C ASP A 36 -2.57 -9.91 -26.82
N TYR A 37 -2.32 -11.12 -26.33
CA TYR A 37 -1.14 -11.45 -25.52
C TYR A 37 -0.73 -12.92 -25.65
N GLN A 38 0.56 -13.17 -25.47
CA GLN A 38 1.15 -14.50 -25.42
C GLN A 38 2.25 -14.59 -24.36
N PHE A 39 2.33 -15.74 -23.68
CA PHE A 39 3.38 -16.05 -22.72
C PHE A 39 4.32 -17.15 -23.22
N TYR A 40 5.62 -16.99 -22.97
CA TYR A 40 6.61 -18.01 -23.31
C TYR A 40 7.92 -17.86 -22.53
N GLU A 41 8.67 -18.97 -22.46
CA GLU A 41 10.03 -18.98 -21.94
C GLU A 41 11.02 -18.57 -23.05
N ALA A 42 11.99 -17.73 -22.72
CA ALA A 42 12.97 -17.21 -23.67
C ALA A 42 14.37 -17.11 -23.06
N VAL A 43 15.37 -17.00 -23.95
CA VAL A 43 16.70 -16.47 -23.63
C VAL A 43 16.75 -15.04 -24.14
N ILE A 44 17.12 -14.10 -23.28
CA ILE A 44 17.29 -12.68 -23.63
C ILE A 44 18.73 -12.24 -23.40
N HIS A 45 19.12 -11.17 -24.07
CA HIS A 45 20.44 -10.55 -23.94
C HIS A 45 20.27 -9.03 -23.82
N SER A 46 20.22 -8.54 -22.58
CA SER A 46 19.99 -7.11 -22.31
C SER A 46 21.08 -6.24 -22.94
N LYS A 47 20.70 -5.33 -23.84
CA LYS A 47 21.65 -4.51 -24.60
C LYS A 47 22.23 -3.34 -23.81
N ALA A 48 21.53 -2.87 -22.79
CA ALA A 48 21.98 -1.75 -21.96
C ALA A 48 21.41 -1.84 -20.53
N ARG A 49 22.18 -1.35 -19.55
CA ARG A 49 21.70 -1.08 -18.20
C ARG A 49 21.51 0.42 -18.04
N LEU A 50 20.26 0.86 -18.00
CA LEU A 50 19.90 2.27 -17.94
C LEU A 50 19.36 2.64 -16.55
N THR A 51 19.46 3.92 -16.21
CA THR A 51 18.79 4.50 -15.03
C THR A 51 17.65 5.40 -15.50
N TYR A 52 16.62 5.58 -14.67
CA TYR A 52 15.49 6.43 -15.01
C TYR A 52 15.91 7.86 -15.36
N ASN A 53 16.87 8.44 -14.63
CA ASN A 53 17.38 9.77 -14.93
C ASN A 53 18.05 9.83 -16.31
N LYS A 54 18.88 8.86 -16.69
CA LYS A 54 19.48 8.81 -18.03
C LYS A 54 18.41 8.77 -19.12
N VAL A 55 17.39 7.93 -18.95
CA VAL A 55 16.30 7.79 -19.93
C VAL A 55 15.46 9.08 -20.02
N SER A 56 15.11 9.66 -18.87
CA SER A 56 14.39 10.93 -18.79
C SER A 56 15.18 12.08 -19.44
N THR A 57 16.46 12.25 -19.10
CA THR A 57 17.34 13.25 -19.74
C THR A 57 17.40 13.05 -21.25
N MET A 58 17.57 11.79 -21.70
CA MET A 58 17.57 11.50 -23.13
C MET A 58 16.23 11.84 -23.78
N LEU A 59 15.08 11.52 -23.21
CA LEU A 59 13.77 11.64 -23.88
C LEU A 59 13.11 13.01 -23.70
N GLU A 60 13.09 13.53 -22.48
CA GLU A 60 12.35 14.74 -22.08
C GLU A 60 13.18 16.02 -22.29
N GLN A 61 14.51 15.93 -22.21
CA GLN A 61 15.41 17.09 -22.30
C GLN A 61 16.41 17.00 -23.46
N PRO A 62 15.96 16.74 -24.70
CA PRO A 62 16.84 16.38 -25.82
C PRO A 62 17.89 17.43 -26.21
N LYS A 63 17.70 18.69 -25.80
CA LYS A 63 18.52 19.82 -26.21
C LYS A 63 19.71 20.07 -25.28
N THR A 64 19.72 19.51 -24.07
CA THR A 64 20.81 19.72 -23.10
C THR A 64 22.10 19.05 -23.58
N SER A 65 23.25 19.59 -23.15
CA SER A 65 24.56 19.02 -23.50
C SER A 65 24.70 17.58 -23.00
N GLU A 66 24.20 17.30 -21.78
CA GLU A 66 24.15 15.96 -21.21
C GLU A 66 23.31 15.00 -22.06
N ALA A 67 22.12 15.41 -22.50
CA ALA A 67 21.28 14.59 -23.35
C ALA A 67 21.94 14.27 -24.69
N LYS A 68 22.65 15.23 -25.31
CA LYS A 68 23.40 14.99 -26.55
C LYS A 68 24.49 13.93 -26.35
N GLN A 69 25.23 14.00 -25.25
CA GLN A 69 26.25 13.02 -24.90
C GLN A 69 25.64 11.63 -24.69
N LEU A 70 24.60 11.52 -23.85
CA LEU A 70 23.91 10.25 -23.57
C LEU A 70 23.28 9.65 -24.84
N ARG A 71 22.69 10.47 -25.71
CA ARG A 71 22.12 10.01 -26.98
C ARG A 71 23.20 9.49 -27.94
N GLY A 72 24.41 10.03 -27.87
CA GLY A 72 25.57 9.48 -28.58
C GLY A 72 26.01 8.13 -27.99
N GLU A 73 26.17 8.05 -26.66
CA GLU A 73 26.57 6.82 -25.94
C GLU A 73 25.57 5.67 -26.14
N TYR A 74 24.28 5.96 -26.10
CA TYR A 74 23.19 4.98 -26.19
C TYR A 74 22.47 5.02 -27.55
N GLY A 75 23.17 5.43 -28.61
CA GLY A 75 22.61 5.59 -29.95
C GLY A 75 21.85 4.36 -30.45
N ASP A 76 22.39 3.16 -30.21
CA ASP A 76 21.81 1.88 -30.66
C ASP A 76 20.45 1.56 -30.02
N VAL A 77 20.24 1.94 -28.75
CA VAL A 77 18.99 1.66 -28.02
C VAL A 77 18.00 2.82 -28.05
N LEU A 78 18.45 4.02 -28.42
CA LEU A 78 17.65 5.24 -28.41
C LEU A 78 16.37 5.14 -29.27
N PRO A 79 16.36 4.56 -30.49
CA PRO A 79 15.13 4.39 -31.27
C PRO A 79 14.07 3.57 -30.52
N HIS A 80 14.49 2.51 -29.82
CA HIS A 80 13.60 1.66 -29.04
C HIS A 80 13.05 2.39 -27.80
N LEU A 81 13.88 3.21 -27.15
CA LEU A 81 13.42 4.06 -26.04
C LEU A 81 12.36 5.07 -26.50
N LYS A 82 12.54 5.67 -27.69
CA LYS A 82 11.53 6.57 -28.27
C LYS A 82 10.22 5.83 -28.56
N GLN A 83 10.30 4.58 -29.02
CA GLN A 83 9.10 3.76 -29.26
C GLN A 83 8.37 3.42 -27.96
N LEU A 84 9.10 3.04 -26.90
CA LEU A 84 8.52 2.81 -25.58
C LEU A 84 7.89 4.09 -25.01
N TYR A 85 8.50 5.25 -25.26
CA TYR A 85 7.96 6.54 -24.84
C TYR A 85 6.66 6.91 -25.58
N ALA A 86 6.61 6.66 -26.88
CA ALA A 86 5.37 6.81 -27.66
C ALA A 86 4.27 5.87 -27.13
N LEU A 87 4.59 4.60 -26.86
CA LEU A 87 3.66 3.65 -26.25
C LEU A 87 3.16 4.14 -24.88
N TYR A 88 4.07 4.63 -24.02
CA TYR A 88 3.71 5.19 -22.73
C TYR A 88 2.68 6.32 -22.83
N LYS A 89 2.84 7.26 -23.77
CA LYS A 89 1.86 8.35 -23.94
C LYS A 89 0.47 7.83 -24.31
N VAL A 90 0.41 6.77 -25.12
CA VAL A 90 -0.85 6.10 -25.48
C VAL A 90 -1.46 5.39 -24.26
N LEU A 91 -0.66 4.61 -23.52
CA LEU A 91 -1.11 3.91 -22.31
C LEU A 91 -1.59 4.87 -21.21
N LEU A 92 -0.91 6.01 -21.05
CA LEU A 92 -1.29 7.05 -20.11
C LEU A 92 -2.66 7.65 -20.46
N GLY A 93 -2.93 7.90 -21.74
CA GLY A 93 -4.25 8.33 -22.22
C GLY A 93 -5.35 7.28 -21.96
N ALA A 94 -5.04 6.00 -22.18
CA ALA A 94 -5.94 4.90 -21.87
C ALA A 94 -6.22 4.78 -20.36
N ARG A 95 -5.21 4.99 -19.51
CA ARG A 95 -5.36 5.02 -18.04
C ARG A 95 -6.28 6.14 -17.58
N HIS A 96 -6.11 7.33 -18.15
CA HIS A 96 -6.98 8.48 -17.88
C HIS A 96 -8.43 8.19 -18.28
N THR A 97 -8.66 7.63 -19.47
CA THR A 97 -10.00 7.26 -19.97
C THR A 97 -10.66 6.16 -19.13
N ARG A 98 -9.88 5.17 -18.69
CA ARG A 98 -10.34 4.11 -17.79
C ARG A 98 -10.76 4.69 -16.44
N GLY A 99 -10.14 5.77 -16.00
CA GLY A 99 -10.40 6.44 -14.74
C GLY A 99 -9.76 5.77 -13.53
N ALA A 100 -8.51 5.35 -13.71
CA ALA A 100 -7.65 5.01 -12.59
C ALA A 100 -7.37 6.26 -11.75
N ILE A 101 -7.35 6.09 -10.43
CA ILE A 101 -7.04 7.18 -9.52
C ILE A 101 -5.52 7.39 -9.54
N ASP A 102 -5.09 8.63 -9.76
CA ASP A 102 -3.67 9.01 -9.69
C ASP A 102 -3.48 10.02 -8.55
N PHE A 103 -3.03 9.52 -7.41
CA PHE A 103 -2.62 10.35 -6.29
C PHE A 103 -1.15 10.70 -6.46
N GLU A 104 -0.86 11.99 -6.57
CA GLU A 104 0.51 12.48 -6.47
C GLU A 104 0.95 12.38 -5.01
N THR A 105 1.95 11.54 -4.76
CA THR A 105 2.59 11.42 -3.44
C THR A 105 4.05 11.83 -3.58
N GLN A 106 4.56 12.51 -2.56
CA GLN A 106 5.96 12.90 -2.49
C GLN A 106 6.73 11.84 -1.71
N GLU A 107 7.46 11.00 -2.43
CA GLU A 107 8.40 10.06 -1.81
C GLU A 107 9.73 10.76 -1.50
N THR A 108 10.45 10.26 -0.49
CA THR A 108 11.76 10.78 -0.09
C THR A 108 12.81 9.68 -0.16
N ARG A 109 14.06 10.08 -0.41
CA ARG A 109 15.25 9.22 -0.38
C ARG A 109 16.23 9.75 0.65
N ILE A 110 16.69 8.84 1.50
CA ILE A 110 17.77 9.10 2.46
C ILE A 110 19.12 8.96 1.75
N ILE A 111 19.95 9.99 1.87
CA ILE A 111 21.36 9.99 1.47
C ILE A 111 22.18 9.72 2.72
N PHE A 112 22.87 8.58 2.73
CA PHE A 112 23.73 8.19 3.84
C PHE A 112 25.12 8.81 3.68
N GLY A 113 25.65 9.37 4.77
CA GLY A 113 27.02 9.86 4.89
C GLY A 113 27.97 8.80 5.45
N SER A 114 29.00 9.26 6.18
CA SER A 114 29.89 8.36 6.93
C SER A 114 29.11 7.59 8.01
N GLU A 115 29.61 6.41 8.36
CA GLU A 115 29.06 5.55 9.42
C GLU A 115 27.58 5.14 9.24
N ARG A 116 27.02 5.24 8.02
CA ARG A 116 25.59 5.00 7.73
C ARG A 116 24.63 5.96 8.45
N LYS A 117 25.10 7.15 8.84
CA LYS A 117 24.25 8.23 9.34
C LYS A 117 23.55 8.95 8.19
N ILE A 118 22.39 9.54 8.45
CA ILE A 118 21.73 10.39 7.46
C ILE A 118 22.58 11.65 7.25
N ALA A 119 23.02 11.88 6.01
CA ALA A 119 23.57 13.17 5.61
C ALA A 119 22.45 14.12 5.18
N GLU A 120 21.48 13.61 4.42
CA GLU A 120 20.39 14.41 3.86
C GLU A 120 19.17 13.54 3.52
N ILE A 121 17.98 14.13 3.55
CA ILE A 121 16.74 13.53 3.06
C ILE A 121 16.26 14.39 1.90
N ARG A 122 16.15 13.80 0.70
CA ARG A 122 15.72 14.52 -0.51
C ARG A 122 14.41 13.99 -1.05
N PRO A 123 13.53 14.84 -1.59
CA PRO A 123 12.37 14.36 -2.33
C PRO A 123 12.84 13.65 -3.60
N THR A 124 12.17 12.56 -3.95
CA THR A 124 12.41 11.87 -5.22
C THR A 124 11.49 12.43 -6.30
N THR A 125 12.05 12.67 -7.48
CA THR A 125 11.28 13.14 -8.64
C THR A 125 10.82 11.96 -9.50
N ARG A 126 9.51 11.76 -9.61
CA ARG A 126 8.89 10.77 -10.51
C ARG A 126 8.77 11.35 -11.94
N ASN A 127 9.79 11.13 -12.75
CA ASN A 127 9.82 11.54 -14.17
C ASN A 127 9.11 10.54 -15.11
N ASP A 128 9.01 10.86 -16.40
CA ASP A 128 8.28 10.02 -17.37
C ASP A 128 8.94 8.65 -17.61
N ALA A 129 10.24 8.49 -17.37
CA ALA A 129 10.88 7.18 -17.47
C ALA A 129 10.38 6.20 -16.40
N HIS A 130 10.07 6.69 -15.20
CA HIS A 130 9.44 5.87 -14.14
C HIS A 130 8.02 5.48 -14.57
N LYS A 131 7.23 6.45 -15.04
CA LYS A 131 5.84 6.25 -15.46
C LYS A 131 5.73 5.30 -16.67
N LEU A 132 6.67 5.41 -17.61
CA LEU A 132 6.76 4.50 -18.76
C LEU A 132 6.91 3.05 -18.32
N ILE A 133 7.87 2.75 -17.42
CA ILE A 133 8.06 1.40 -16.92
C ILE A 133 6.83 0.94 -16.14
N GLU A 134 6.25 1.81 -15.30
CA GLU A 134 5.02 1.50 -14.57
C GLU A 134 3.89 1.07 -15.50
N GLU A 135 3.57 1.84 -16.54
CA GLU A 135 2.50 1.50 -17.49
C GLU A 135 2.77 0.19 -18.24
N CYS A 136 4.03 -0.06 -18.64
CA CYS A 136 4.40 -1.34 -19.24
C CYS A 136 4.20 -2.52 -18.27
N MET A 137 4.55 -2.33 -16.99
CA MET A 137 4.36 -3.38 -15.99
C MET A 137 2.88 -3.59 -15.66
N LEU A 138 2.07 -2.53 -15.61
CA LEU A 138 0.62 -2.60 -15.43
C LEU A 138 -0.02 -3.41 -16.56
N ALA A 139 0.34 -3.12 -17.82
CA ALA A 139 -0.17 -3.87 -18.98
C ALA A 139 0.16 -5.37 -18.89
N ALA A 140 1.41 -5.73 -18.57
CA ALA A 140 1.81 -7.13 -18.42
C ALA A 140 1.08 -7.84 -17.26
N ASN A 141 0.84 -7.13 -16.16
CA ASN A 141 0.10 -7.63 -15.00
C ASN A 141 -1.39 -7.86 -15.32
N VAL A 142 -2.01 -6.99 -16.13
CA VAL A 142 -3.39 -7.17 -16.61
C VAL A 142 -3.49 -8.35 -17.58
N ALA A 143 -2.58 -8.43 -18.56
CA ALA A 143 -2.48 -9.58 -19.47
C ALA A 143 -2.39 -10.91 -18.70
N THR A 144 -1.63 -10.90 -17.60
CA THR A 144 -1.47 -12.08 -16.75
C THR A 144 -2.76 -12.41 -15.99
N ALA A 145 -3.47 -11.41 -15.46
CA ALA A 145 -4.74 -11.64 -14.79
C ALA A 145 -5.78 -12.22 -15.76
N GLU A 146 -5.86 -11.70 -16.99
CA GLU A 146 -6.72 -12.24 -18.04
C GLU A 146 -6.33 -13.67 -18.44
N PHE A 147 -5.04 -13.95 -18.56
CA PHE A 147 -4.53 -15.29 -18.86
C PHE A 147 -5.00 -16.31 -17.82
N LEU A 148 -4.83 -15.98 -16.52
CA LEU A 148 -5.22 -16.85 -15.41
C LEU A 148 -6.73 -17.10 -15.37
N LYS A 149 -7.53 -16.05 -15.57
CA LYS A 149 -9.00 -16.16 -15.67
C LYS A 149 -9.41 -17.06 -16.84
N LYS A 150 -8.86 -16.81 -18.03
CA LYS A 150 -9.21 -17.54 -19.26
C LYS A 150 -8.89 -19.03 -19.19
N HIS A 151 -7.86 -19.40 -18.44
CA HIS A 151 -7.43 -20.79 -18.29
C HIS A 151 -7.94 -21.43 -16.99
N GLU A 152 -8.82 -20.73 -16.25
CA GLU A 152 -9.43 -21.19 -14.99
C GLU A 152 -8.38 -21.70 -14.00
N ILE A 153 -7.26 -20.98 -13.89
CA ILE A 153 -6.17 -21.33 -12.99
C ILE A 153 -6.41 -20.61 -11.65
N PRO A 154 -6.59 -21.35 -10.54
CA PRO A 154 -6.59 -20.73 -9.22
C PRO A 154 -5.28 -19.97 -9.04
N ALA A 155 -5.35 -18.70 -8.67
CA ALA A 155 -4.17 -17.85 -8.53
C ALA A 155 -4.42 -16.70 -7.55
N LEU A 156 -3.34 -16.02 -7.15
CA LEU A 156 -3.46 -14.80 -6.35
C LEU A 156 -3.66 -13.58 -7.24
N TYR A 157 -4.74 -12.86 -6.98
CA TYR A 157 -4.98 -11.52 -7.51
C TYR A 157 -4.51 -10.48 -6.51
N ARG A 158 -4.11 -9.31 -7.02
CA ARG A 158 -3.86 -8.13 -6.21
C ARG A 158 -5.15 -7.33 -6.17
N VAL A 159 -5.91 -7.54 -5.10
CA VAL A 159 -7.23 -6.94 -4.90
C VAL A 159 -7.10 -5.64 -4.15
N HIS A 160 -7.89 -4.65 -4.55
CA HIS A 160 -8.01 -3.39 -3.84
C HIS A 160 -9.48 -2.99 -3.80
N ASP A 161 -10.10 -3.18 -2.64
CA ASP A 161 -11.50 -2.82 -2.43
C ASP A 161 -11.69 -1.29 -2.43
N GLY A 162 -12.93 -0.87 -2.70
CA GLY A 162 -13.33 0.51 -2.48
C GLY A 162 -13.21 0.95 -1.01
N PRO A 163 -13.49 2.23 -0.72
CA PRO A 163 -13.52 2.73 0.65
C PRO A 163 -14.61 1.99 1.48
N PRO A 164 -14.31 1.55 2.71
CA PRO A 164 -15.33 1.00 3.60
C PRO A 164 -16.44 2.03 3.88
N PRO A 165 -17.70 1.62 4.12
CA PRO A 165 -18.82 2.54 4.31
C PRO A 165 -18.57 3.65 5.35
N GLU A 166 -18.00 3.30 6.51
CA GLU A 166 -17.68 4.27 7.56
C GLU A 166 -16.65 5.34 7.11
N ARG A 167 -15.62 4.94 6.35
CA ARG A 167 -14.62 5.89 5.83
C ARG A 167 -15.21 6.75 4.73
N LEU A 168 -16.11 6.19 3.92
CA LEU A 168 -16.82 6.92 2.89
C LEU A 168 -17.77 7.97 3.47
N GLU A 169 -18.50 7.66 4.54
CA GLU A 169 -19.34 8.62 5.26
C GLU A 169 -18.53 9.78 5.82
N LYS A 170 -17.39 9.49 6.46
CA LYS A 170 -16.45 10.51 6.95
C LYS A 170 -15.92 11.39 5.82
N LEU A 171 -15.53 10.79 4.69
CA LEU A 171 -15.07 11.53 3.53
C LEU A 171 -16.18 12.44 2.96
N ARG A 172 -17.42 11.94 2.86
CA ARG A 172 -18.56 12.74 2.38
C ARG A 172 -18.88 13.91 3.30
N ALA A 173 -18.83 13.71 4.61
CA ALA A 173 -19.00 14.79 5.58
C ALA A 173 -17.91 15.86 5.42
N PHE A 174 -16.64 15.45 5.35
CA PHE A 174 -15.51 16.34 5.13
C PHE A 174 -15.64 17.15 3.82
N LEU A 175 -15.97 16.48 2.71
CA LEU A 175 -16.16 17.14 1.43
C LEU A 175 -17.36 18.10 1.43
N GLY A 176 -18.47 17.70 2.06
CA GLY A 176 -19.69 18.50 2.17
C GLY A 176 -19.46 19.85 2.85
N GLU A 177 -18.64 19.89 3.90
CA GLU A 177 -18.24 21.14 4.58
C GLU A 177 -17.43 22.08 3.68
N LEU A 178 -16.69 21.53 2.70
CA LEU A 178 -15.96 22.29 1.70
C LEU A 178 -16.82 22.69 0.48
N GLY A 179 -18.11 22.35 0.51
CA GLY A 179 -19.03 22.54 -0.62
C GLY A 179 -18.76 21.59 -1.78
N LEU A 180 -18.03 20.50 -1.55
CA LEU A 180 -17.68 19.47 -2.52
C LEU A 180 -18.57 18.24 -2.35
N SER A 181 -18.78 17.48 -3.42
CA SER A 181 -19.53 16.23 -3.35
C SER A 181 -18.82 15.13 -4.13
N LEU A 182 -18.61 13.99 -3.49
CA LEU A 182 -18.10 12.77 -4.13
C LEU A 182 -19.27 11.82 -4.39
N HIS A 183 -19.76 11.83 -5.64
CA HIS A 183 -20.83 10.99 -6.16
C HIS A 183 -22.20 11.15 -5.46
N LYS A 184 -23.28 11.26 -6.24
CA LYS A 184 -24.66 11.46 -5.72
C LYS A 184 -25.56 10.22 -5.77
N GLY A 185 -25.09 9.11 -6.33
CA GLY A 185 -25.85 7.86 -6.47
C GLY A 185 -25.81 6.96 -5.23
N LYS A 186 -26.71 5.97 -5.21
CA LYS A 186 -26.90 5.01 -4.11
C LYS A 186 -25.83 3.92 -4.07
N ASP A 187 -25.17 3.63 -5.19
CA ASP A 187 -24.24 2.51 -5.35
C ASP A 187 -22.80 2.82 -4.87
N GLY A 188 -22.58 4.01 -4.29
CA GLY A 188 -21.27 4.47 -3.85
C GLY A 188 -20.39 5.04 -4.98
N PRO A 189 -19.31 5.76 -4.66
CA PRO A 189 -18.45 6.37 -5.67
C PRO A 189 -17.60 5.33 -6.41
N THR A 190 -17.49 5.51 -7.72
CA THR A 190 -16.58 4.79 -8.60
C THR A 190 -15.19 5.44 -8.61
N PRO A 191 -14.13 4.75 -9.09
CA PRO A 191 -12.82 5.37 -9.29
C PRO A 191 -12.85 6.62 -10.19
N LYS A 192 -13.75 6.63 -11.19
CA LYS A 192 -13.99 7.80 -12.06
C LYS A 192 -14.52 9.00 -11.30
N ASP A 193 -15.38 8.79 -10.29
CA ASP A 193 -15.87 9.89 -9.44
C ASP A 193 -14.72 10.52 -8.62
N TYR A 194 -13.79 9.70 -8.13
CA TYR A 194 -12.59 10.19 -7.43
C TYR A 194 -11.70 11.00 -8.37
N GLN A 195 -11.41 10.48 -9.56
CA GLN A 195 -10.59 11.17 -10.55
C GLN A 195 -11.22 12.50 -10.98
N ALA A 196 -12.52 12.50 -11.30
CA ALA A 196 -13.24 13.71 -11.69
C ALA A 196 -13.18 14.78 -10.58
N LEU A 197 -13.36 14.37 -9.32
CA LEU A 197 -13.21 15.29 -8.20
C LEU A 197 -11.79 15.86 -8.14
N LEU A 198 -10.75 15.00 -8.18
CA LEU A 198 -9.34 15.43 -8.15
C LEU A 198 -9.00 16.44 -9.26
N GLU A 199 -9.56 16.27 -10.45
CA GLU A 199 -9.40 17.22 -11.55
C GLU A 199 -10.05 18.57 -11.26
N THR A 200 -11.27 18.58 -10.71
CA THR A 200 -11.98 19.82 -10.39
C THR A 200 -11.35 20.63 -9.25
N ILE A 201 -10.63 19.95 -8.34
CA ILE A 201 -10.03 20.61 -7.17
C ILE A 201 -8.56 21.00 -7.37
N LYS A 202 -7.97 20.71 -8.53
CA LYS A 202 -6.52 20.80 -8.77
C LYS A 202 -5.92 22.18 -8.46
N ASP A 203 -6.65 23.25 -8.78
CA ASP A 203 -6.17 24.63 -8.60
C ASP A 203 -6.60 25.23 -7.25
N ARG A 204 -7.20 24.44 -6.36
CA ARG A 204 -7.62 24.92 -5.03
C ARG A 204 -6.43 25.01 -4.07
N PRO A 205 -6.41 26.01 -3.17
CA PRO A 205 -5.35 26.13 -2.16
C PRO A 205 -5.31 24.96 -1.18
N ASP A 206 -6.43 24.25 -1.00
CA ASP A 206 -6.59 23.09 -0.11
C ASP A 206 -6.49 21.73 -0.85
N TYR A 207 -5.98 21.71 -2.09
CA TYR A 207 -5.86 20.50 -2.91
C TYR A 207 -5.17 19.35 -2.18
N HIS A 208 -3.97 19.59 -1.64
CA HIS A 208 -3.17 18.56 -0.97
C HIS A 208 -3.87 17.97 0.26
N LEU A 209 -4.61 18.80 1.00
CA LEU A 209 -5.42 18.36 2.13
C LEU A 209 -6.52 17.40 1.65
N ILE A 210 -7.32 17.82 0.67
CA ILE A 210 -8.43 17.02 0.14
C ILE A 210 -7.91 15.71 -0.45
N GLN A 211 -6.84 15.77 -1.24
CA GLN A 211 -6.17 14.61 -1.82
C GLN A 211 -5.73 13.61 -0.74
N THR A 212 -5.14 14.11 0.36
CA THR A 212 -4.70 13.27 1.49
C THR A 212 -5.87 12.58 2.19
N VAL A 213 -6.97 13.29 2.44
CA VAL A 213 -8.16 12.71 3.07
C VAL A 213 -8.83 11.69 2.16
N MET A 214 -8.88 11.95 0.84
CA MET A 214 -9.36 11.00 -0.17
C MET A 214 -8.49 9.74 -0.23
N LEU A 215 -7.16 9.86 -0.20
CA LEU A 215 -6.27 8.71 -0.20
C LEU A 215 -6.45 7.86 1.07
N ARG A 216 -6.59 8.50 2.23
CA ARG A 216 -6.77 7.84 3.54
C ARG A 216 -8.12 7.15 3.70
N SER A 217 -9.13 7.49 2.87
CA SER A 217 -10.43 6.82 2.90
C SER A 217 -10.40 5.42 2.26
N LEU A 218 -9.44 5.18 1.35
CA LEU A 218 -9.35 3.94 0.58
C LEU A 218 -8.91 2.76 1.45
N SER A 219 -9.24 1.56 0.97
CA SER A 219 -8.78 0.30 1.58
C SER A 219 -7.32 0.04 1.23
N GLN A 220 -6.66 -0.81 2.01
CA GLN A 220 -5.34 -1.31 1.63
C GLN A 220 -5.50 -2.45 0.63
N ALA A 221 -4.66 -2.49 -0.41
CA ALA A 221 -4.65 -3.61 -1.34
C ALA A 221 -4.04 -4.87 -0.69
N VAL A 222 -4.54 -6.05 -1.06
CA VAL A 222 -4.16 -7.36 -0.50
C VAL A 222 -3.99 -8.41 -1.60
N TYR A 223 -3.32 -9.51 -1.29
CA TYR A 223 -3.33 -10.71 -2.12
C TYR A 223 -4.49 -11.62 -1.73
N SER A 224 -5.35 -11.95 -2.70
CA SER A 224 -6.53 -12.81 -2.51
C SER A 224 -6.63 -13.82 -3.64
N ALA A 225 -7.13 -15.02 -3.35
CA ALA A 225 -7.47 -16.00 -4.39
C ALA A 225 -8.78 -15.62 -5.11
N ASP A 226 -9.65 -14.88 -4.43
CA ASP A 226 -10.89 -14.36 -4.98
C ASP A 226 -10.65 -13.01 -5.67
N ASN A 227 -11.05 -12.89 -6.93
CA ASN A 227 -10.85 -11.69 -7.74
C ASN A 227 -12.00 -10.70 -7.55
N GLN A 228 -11.76 -9.68 -6.72
CA GLN A 228 -12.70 -8.57 -6.50
C GLN A 228 -12.29 -7.27 -7.23
N GLY A 229 -11.36 -7.38 -8.19
CA GLY A 229 -10.84 -6.24 -8.95
C GLY A 229 -9.91 -5.34 -8.14
N HIS A 230 -9.54 -4.21 -8.74
CA HIS A 230 -8.60 -3.26 -8.15
C HIS A 230 -9.11 -1.81 -8.31
N PHE A 231 -9.82 -1.32 -7.30
CA PHE A 231 -10.49 -0.01 -7.29
C PHE A 231 -9.58 1.13 -7.72
N GLY A 232 -8.42 1.31 -7.07
CA GLY A 232 -7.50 2.42 -7.36
C GLY A 232 -6.93 2.44 -8.80
N LEU A 233 -6.83 1.30 -9.46
CA LEU A 233 -6.34 1.20 -10.84
C LEU A 233 -7.47 1.08 -11.87
N ASN A 234 -8.70 0.94 -11.35
CA ASN A 234 -9.93 0.63 -12.07
C ASN A 234 -9.80 -0.55 -13.05
N TYR A 235 -9.24 -1.66 -12.58
CA TYR A 235 -9.17 -2.92 -13.33
C TYR A 235 -10.11 -3.96 -12.71
N GLU A 236 -10.83 -4.72 -13.54
CA GLU A 236 -11.67 -5.84 -13.10
C GLU A 236 -10.87 -7.03 -12.58
N ALA A 237 -9.63 -7.19 -13.07
CA ALA A 237 -8.70 -8.21 -12.62
C ALA A 237 -7.28 -7.68 -12.74
N TYR A 238 -6.49 -7.88 -11.69
CA TYR A 238 -5.11 -7.44 -11.64
C TYR A 238 -4.30 -8.40 -10.77
N THR A 239 -3.11 -8.79 -11.23
CA THR A 239 -2.19 -9.65 -10.47
C THR A 239 -0.77 -9.16 -10.62
N HIS A 240 0.10 -9.48 -9.67
CA HIS A 240 1.52 -9.17 -9.80
C HIS A 240 2.26 -10.31 -10.52
N PHE A 241 2.96 -9.95 -11.59
CA PHE A 241 3.76 -10.86 -12.42
C PHE A 241 5.22 -10.38 -12.59
N THR A 242 5.45 -9.07 -12.55
CA THR A 242 6.68 -8.42 -13.04
C THR A 242 7.84 -8.35 -12.04
N SER A 243 7.76 -8.97 -10.85
CA SER A 243 8.82 -8.91 -9.83
C SER A 243 9.02 -10.21 -9.01
N PRO A 244 9.16 -11.39 -9.65
CA PRO A 244 9.32 -12.69 -8.95
C PRO A 244 10.60 -12.82 -8.13
N ILE A 245 11.58 -11.93 -8.30
CA ILE A 245 12.82 -11.93 -7.52
C ILE A 245 12.60 -11.42 -6.08
N ARG A 246 11.58 -10.56 -5.89
CA ARG A 246 11.32 -9.85 -4.62
C ARG A 246 9.90 -10.01 -4.07
N ARG A 247 8.99 -10.63 -4.82
CA ARG A 247 7.61 -10.90 -4.39
C ARG A 247 7.27 -12.37 -4.65
N TYR A 248 6.83 -13.07 -3.61
CA TYR A 248 6.45 -14.47 -3.71
C TYR A 248 5.17 -14.72 -4.54
N PRO A 249 4.14 -13.84 -4.50
CA PRO A 249 2.98 -13.97 -5.38
C PRO A 249 3.35 -14.02 -6.87
N ASP A 250 4.25 -13.16 -7.34
CA ASP A 250 4.74 -13.18 -8.72
C ASP A 250 5.41 -14.51 -9.07
N LEU A 251 6.13 -15.14 -8.13
CA LEU A 251 6.73 -16.45 -8.36
C LEU A 251 5.65 -17.54 -8.53
N LEU A 252 4.54 -17.47 -7.79
CA LEU A 252 3.39 -18.36 -7.97
C LEU A 252 2.75 -18.13 -9.33
N THR A 253 2.57 -16.87 -9.73
CA THR A 253 2.05 -16.49 -11.05
C THR A 253 2.93 -17.05 -12.18
N HIS A 254 4.26 -16.99 -12.05
CA HIS A 254 5.17 -17.60 -13.01
C HIS A 254 4.99 -19.12 -13.09
N ARG A 255 4.81 -19.80 -11.95
CA ARG A 255 4.52 -21.25 -11.93
C ARG A 255 3.18 -21.57 -12.60
N ALA A 256 2.15 -20.75 -12.41
CA ALA A 256 0.85 -20.91 -13.04
C ALA A 256 0.96 -20.84 -14.57
N ILE A 257 1.62 -19.80 -15.10
CA ILE A 257 1.86 -19.64 -16.54
C ILE A 257 2.65 -20.83 -17.10
N ARG A 258 3.73 -21.22 -16.42
CA ARG A 258 4.54 -22.38 -16.82
C ARG A 258 3.73 -23.67 -16.88
N SER A 259 2.74 -23.85 -16.01
CA SER A 259 1.91 -25.05 -16.01
C SER A 259 1.11 -25.21 -17.31
N VAL A 260 0.75 -24.11 -17.98
CA VAL A 260 0.09 -24.12 -19.29
C VAL A 260 1.10 -24.29 -20.42
N ILE A 261 2.25 -23.60 -20.36
CA ILE A 261 3.33 -23.74 -21.36
C ILE A 261 3.74 -25.22 -21.48
N HIS A 262 3.90 -25.91 -20.35
CA HIS A 262 4.28 -27.32 -20.29
C HIS A 262 3.09 -28.30 -20.31
N SER A 263 1.86 -27.84 -20.56
CA SER A 263 0.71 -28.72 -20.78
C SER A 263 0.51 -29.05 -22.26
N LYS A 264 -0.42 -29.97 -22.54
CA LYS A 264 -0.89 -30.30 -23.89
C LYS A 264 -2.10 -29.45 -24.33
N GLN A 265 -2.50 -28.46 -23.53
CA GLN A 265 -3.68 -27.64 -23.80
C GLN A 265 -3.43 -26.75 -25.03
N ASP A 266 -4.26 -26.88 -26.06
CA ASP A 266 -4.15 -26.01 -27.22
C ASP A 266 -4.73 -24.62 -26.88
N THR A 267 -3.92 -23.57 -27.06
CA THR A 267 -4.28 -22.19 -26.74
C THR A 267 -3.34 -21.24 -27.46
N PRO A 268 -3.84 -20.16 -28.08
CA PRO A 268 -3.00 -19.18 -28.76
C PRO A 268 -2.18 -18.32 -27.78
N HIS A 269 -2.52 -18.34 -26.49
CA HIS A 269 -1.91 -17.47 -25.48
C HIS A 269 -0.60 -18.00 -24.89
N VAL A 270 -0.10 -19.14 -25.37
CA VAL A 270 1.23 -19.63 -25.03
C VAL A 270 2.00 -20.02 -26.29
N ARG A 271 3.28 -19.69 -26.33
CA ARG A 271 4.19 -20.16 -27.38
C ARG A 271 5.11 -21.24 -26.82
N ARG A 272 5.13 -22.40 -27.48
CA ARG A 272 5.90 -23.58 -27.06
C ARG A 272 7.06 -23.83 -28.02
N ALA A 273 8.25 -23.37 -27.68
CA ALA A 273 9.47 -23.63 -28.46
C ALA A 273 10.10 -24.99 -28.10
N GLY A 274 9.35 -26.08 -28.30
CA GLY A 274 9.82 -27.44 -27.95
C GLY A 274 9.79 -27.75 -26.45
N ALA A 275 8.99 -27.02 -25.69
CA ALA A 275 8.82 -27.24 -24.24
C ALA A 275 8.34 -28.68 -23.97
N MET A 276 9.08 -29.42 -23.15
CA MET A 276 8.65 -30.76 -22.73
C MET A 276 7.37 -30.68 -21.91
N THR A 277 6.52 -31.70 -22.02
CA THR A 277 5.32 -31.81 -21.17
C THR A 277 5.74 -32.13 -19.74
N ILE A 278 5.25 -31.35 -18.78
CA ILE A 278 5.49 -31.57 -17.35
C ILE A 278 4.12 -31.61 -16.65
N PRO A 279 3.85 -32.62 -15.79
CA PRO A 279 2.58 -32.68 -15.06
C PRO A 279 2.32 -31.40 -14.25
N LYS A 280 1.09 -30.87 -14.31
CA LYS A 280 0.68 -29.66 -13.55
C LYS A 280 1.03 -29.76 -12.07
N ALA A 281 0.82 -30.92 -11.45
CA ALA A 281 1.14 -31.17 -10.05
C ALA A 281 2.65 -31.03 -9.69
N ARG A 282 3.57 -31.06 -10.66
CA ARG A 282 5.00 -30.80 -10.40
C ARG A 282 5.37 -29.32 -10.47
N ILE A 283 4.62 -28.52 -11.22
CA ILE A 283 4.90 -27.09 -11.44
C ILE A 283 4.02 -26.23 -10.54
N TYR A 284 2.72 -26.53 -10.52
CA TYR A 284 1.67 -25.75 -9.87
C TYR A 284 0.74 -26.67 -9.05
N PRO A 285 1.22 -27.21 -7.91
CA PRO A 285 0.42 -28.05 -7.00
C PRO A 285 -0.43 -27.23 -6.03
N TYR A 286 -1.06 -26.15 -6.50
CA TYR A 286 -1.81 -25.25 -5.63
C TYR A 286 -3.30 -25.35 -5.92
N ASP A 287 -4.08 -25.65 -4.90
CA ASP A 287 -5.53 -25.52 -4.89
C ASP A 287 -5.95 -24.19 -4.23
N GLU A 288 -7.24 -23.89 -4.27
CA GLU A 288 -7.80 -22.65 -3.73
C GLU A 288 -7.52 -22.48 -2.23
N ALA A 289 -7.65 -23.55 -1.45
CA ALA A 289 -7.40 -23.52 -0.01
C ALA A 289 -5.94 -23.18 0.32
N THR A 290 -4.99 -23.75 -0.43
CA THR A 290 -3.57 -23.41 -0.29
C THR A 290 -3.31 -21.96 -0.69
N LEU A 291 -3.95 -21.48 -1.76
CA LEU A 291 -3.80 -20.10 -2.22
C LEU A 291 -4.39 -19.10 -1.25
N GLU A 292 -5.52 -19.38 -0.60
CA GLU A 292 -6.10 -18.51 0.44
C GLU A 292 -5.09 -18.29 1.57
N GLN A 293 -4.48 -19.36 2.08
CA GLN A 293 -3.42 -19.29 3.11
C GLN A 293 -2.19 -18.51 2.62
N LEU A 294 -1.75 -18.75 1.39
CA LEU A 294 -0.62 -18.03 0.80
C LEU A 294 -0.92 -16.54 0.60
N GLY A 295 -2.16 -16.18 0.23
CA GLY A 295 -2.62 -14.81 0.08
C GLY A 295 -2.55 -14.05 1.40
N GLU A 296 -3.05 -14.65 2.49
CA GLU A 296 -2.94 -14.10 3.84
C GLU A 296 -1.48 -13.91 4.26
N GLN A 297 -0.65 -14.94 4.09
CA GLN A 297 0.77 -14.88 4.46
C GLN A 297 1.54 -13.82 3.67
N CYS A 298 1.29 -13.71 2.36
CA CYS A 298 1.95 -12.71 1.51
C CYS A 298 1.53 -11.29 1.90
N SER A 299 0.25 -11.07 2.16
CA SER A 299 -0.29 -9.77 2.59
C SER A 299 0.23 -9.37 3.98
N MET A 300 0.32 -10.32 4.91
CA MET A 300 0.94 -10.10 6.23
C MET A 300 2.44 -9.79 6.11
N SER A 301 3.15 -10.50 5.23
CA SER A 301 4.59 -10.30 5.04
C SER A 301 4.91 -8.95 4.41
N GLU A 302 4.07 -8.47 3.50
CA GLU A 302 4.12 -7.11 2.94
C GLU A 302 3.98 -6.06 4.05
N ARG A 303 2.91 -6.11 4.84
CA ARG A 303 2.69 -5.17 5.96
C ARG A 303 3.84 -5.17 6.96
N ARG A 304 4.31 -6.36 7.35
CA ARG A 304 5.44 -6.50 8.26
C ARG A 304 6.73 -5.87 7.72
N ALA A 305 6.96 -5.95 6.41
CA ALA A 305 8.13 -5.33 5.78
C ALA A 305 8.01 -3.80 5.77
N ASP A 306 6.83 -3.27 5.47
CA ASP A 306 6.56 -1.82 5.49
C ASP A 306 6.67 -1.25 6.91
N GLU A 307 6.14 -1.95 7.92
CA GLU A 307 6.27 -1.56 9.33
C GLU A 307 7.74 -1.54 9.78
N ALA A 308 8.49 -2.61 9.50
CA ALA A 308 9.90 -2.69 9.88
C ALA A 308 10.76 -1.62 9.18
N THR A 309 10.49 -1.32 7.91
CA THR A 309 11.21 -0.25 7.19
C THR A 309 10.86 1.13 7.72
N ARG A 310 9.57 1.39 7.99
CA ARG A 310 9.12 2.63 8.63
C ARG A 310 9.78 2.83 10.00
N ASP A 311 9.87 1.78 10.80
CA ASP A 311 10.50 1.79 12.12
C ASP A 311 11.97 2.20 12.07
N VAL A 312 12.74 1.60 11.16
CA VAL A 312 14.16 1.94 10.96
C VAL A 312 14.32 3.36 10.43
N VAL A 313 13.49 3.76 9.47
CA VAL A 313 13.50 5.13 8.92
C VAL A 313 13.19 6.15 10.02
N ASN A 314 12.19 5.91 10.86
CA ASN A 314 11.83 6.79 11.97
C ASN A 314 12.98 6.91 12.98
N TRP A 315 13.64 5.79 13.31
CA TRP A 315 14.81 5.81 14.18
C TRP A 315 15.96 6.64 13.59
N LEU A 316 16.28 6.43 12.30
CA LEU A 316 17.31 7.21 11.61
C LEU A 316 16.97 8.70 11.52
N LYS A 317 15.69 9.05 11.32
CA LYS A 317 15.20 10.43 11.35
C LYS A 317 15.35 11.05 12.74
N CYS A 318 15.10 10.30 13.81
CA CYS A 318 15.36 10.77 15.18
C CYS A 318 16.86 11.01 15.40
N GLU A 319 17.72 10.07 15.00
CA GLU A 319 19.18 10.25 15.08
C GLU A 319 19.62 11.53 14.35
N PHE A 320 19.08 11.77 13.15
CA PHE A 320 19.36 12.96 12.35
C PHE A 320 18.91 14.28 13.01
N MET A 321 17.82 14.27 13.78
CA MET A 321 17.28 15.47 14.42
C MET A 321 17.88 15.75 15.81
N LYS A 322 18.64 14.81 16.38
CA LYS A 322 19.20 14.94 17.73
C LYS A 322 20.11 16.16 17.88
N ASP A 323 20.88 16.48 16.84
CA ASP A 323 21.82 17.63 16.86
C ASP A 323 21.12 18.97 16.58
N ARG A 324 19.81 18.97 16.32
CA ARG A 324 19.00 20.15 15.97
C ARG A 324 17.99 20.55 17.05
N VAL A 325 18.15 20.02 18.27
CA VAL A 325 17.30 20.39 19.40
C VAL A 325 17.48 21.87 19.73
N GLY A 326 16.37 22.59 19.88
CA GLY A 326 16.31 24.03 20.10
C GLY A 326 16.11 24.87 18.83
N GLU A 327 16.34 24.29 17.64
CA GLU A 327 16.13 24.98 16.36
C GLU A 327 14.65 25.04 15.98
N SER A 328 14.28 26.09 15.23
CA SER A 328 12.92 26.30 14.70
C SER A 328 12.89 26.02 13.21
N PHE A 329 11.84 25.32 12.77
CA PHE A 329 11.64 24.92 11.38
C PHE A 329 10.20 25.22 10.93
N PRO A 330 9.99 25.63 9.67
CA PRO A 330 8.68 25.56 9.06
C PRO A 330 8.26 24.09 8.89
N GLY A 331 6.98 23.82 9.02
CA GLY A 331 6.41 22.50 8.81
C GLY A 331 4.94 22.56 8.45
N VAL A 332 4.41 21.42 8.03
CA VAL A 332 3.02 21.25 7.63
C VAL A 332 2.37 20.22 8.55
N ILE A 333 1.16 20.52 9.03
CA ILE A 333 0.40 19.57 9.85
C ILE A 333 -0.01 18.38 8.97
N THR A 334 0.49 17.17 9.26
CA THR A 334 0.26 15.93 8.52
C THR A 334 -0.82 15.04 9.16
N ALA A 335 -1.10 15.22 10.45
CA ALA A 335 -2.21 14.58 11.14
C ALA A 335 -2.66 15.39 12.35
N VAL A 336 -3.95 15.28 12.68
CA VAL A 336 -4.56 15.93 13.84
C VAL A 336 -5.26 14.89 14.68
N THR A 337 -5.01 14.92 15.98
CA THR A 337 -5.57 13.98 16.97
C THR A 337 -6.07 14.73 18.20
N GLY A 338 -6.80 14.03 19.07
CA GLY A 338 -7.27 14.61 20.33
C GLY A 338 -6.18 15.10 21.27
N PHE A 339 -4.98 14.52 21.21
CA PHE A 339 -3.87 14.84 22.10
C PHE A 339 -2.80 15.74 21.46
N GLY A 340 -2.92 16.08 20.18
CA GLY A 340 -1.92 16.91 19.51
C GLY A 340 -1.94 16.87 18.00
N LEU A 341 -0.92 17.50 17.41
CA LEU A 341 -0.72 17.69 15.99
C LEU A 341 0.58 17.02 15.57
N PHE A 342 0.54 16.21 14.52
CA PHE A 342 1.76 15.77 13.86
C PHE A 342 2.15 16.79 12.79
N VAL A 343 3.40 17.21 12.81
CA VAL A 343 3.96 18.22 11.91
C VAL A 343 5.14 17.60 11.19
N GLU A 344 5.14 17.63 9.86
CA GLU A 344 6.30 17.29 9.04
C GLU A 344 7.07 18.56 8.70
N LEU A 345 8.37 18.56 8.98
CA LEU A 345 9.26 19.69 8.71
C LEU A 345 9.49 19.85 7.20
N THR A 346 9.28 21.07 6.69
CA THR A 346 9.52 21.39 5.29
C THR A 346 11.00 21.24 4.94
N ASP A 347 11.30 20.70 3.76
CA ASP A 347 12.64 20.38 3.23
C ASP A 347 13.46 19.34 4.02
N ILE A 348 13.04 18.99 5.23
CA ILE A 348 13.68 17.99 6.10
C ILE A 348 12.92 16.66 6.06
N TYR A 349 11.59 16.71 5.86
CA TYR A 349 10.70 15.55 5.77
C TYR A 349 10.76 14.64 7.01
N VAL A 350 10.92 15.25 8.17
CA VAL A 350 10.87 14.57 9.47
C VAL A 350 9.60 14.98 10.19
N GLU A 351 8.87 13.99 10.70
CA GLU A 351 7.62 14.18 11.42
C GLU A 351 7.89 14.19 12.93
N GLY A 352 7.22 15.09 13.65
CA GLY A 352 7.22 15.17 15.11
C GLY A 352 5.87 15.60 15.66
N LEU A 353 5.69 15.49 16.97
CA LEU A 353 4.43 15.73 17.67
C LEU A 353 4.47 17.06 18.42
N VAL A 354 3.52 17.94 18.13
CA VAL A 354 3.14 19.04 19.03
C VAL A 354 2.02 18.53 19.93
N HIS A 355 2.31 18.26 21.19
CA HIS A 355 1.30 17.86 22.16
C HIS A 355 0.33 19.02 22.45
N VAL A 356 -0.93 18.73 22.75
CA VAL A 356 -1.96 19.75 23.00
C VAL A 356 -1.60 20.72 24.13
N THR A 357 -0.81 20.27 25.11
CA THR A 357 -0.31 21.11 26.22
C THR A 357 0.77 22.11 25.79
N ALA A 358 1.43 21.86 24.67
CA ALA A 358 2.40 22.77 24.04
C ALA A 358 1.73 23.72 23.04
N LEU A 359 0.40 23.67 22.91
CA LEU A 359 -0.38 24.66 22.17
C LEU A 359 -0.66 25.90 23.04
N PRO A 360 -0.88 27.07 22.43
CA PRO A 360 -1.16 28.29 23.17
C PRO A 360 -2.38 28.17 24.08
N GLY A 361 -2.25 28.66 25.33
CA GLY A 361 -3.20 28.47 26.44
C GLY A 361 -4.69 28.65 26.13
N ASP A 362 -5.32 27.54 25.77
CA ASP A 362 -6.74 27.40 25.46
C ASP A 362 -7.16 25.93 25.70
N TYR A 363 -8.46 25.67 25.77
CA TYR A 363 -8.99 24.32 25.74
C TYR A 363 -9.31 23.95 24.29
N TYR A 364 -8.58 22.98 23.74
CA TYR A 364 -8.73 22.57 22.34
C TYR A 364 -9.67 21.38 22.20
N HIS A 365 -10.72 21.56 21.40
CA HIS A 365 -11.64 20.49 21.00
C HIS A 365 -11.17 19.87 19.69
N PHE A 366 -11.10 18.53 19.67
CA PHE A 366 -10.81 17.79 18.46
C PHE A 366 -12.07 17.60 17.63
N ASP A 367 -11.99 18.07 16.39
CA ASP A 367 -13.03 17.95 15.40
C ASP A 367 -12.55 16.95 14.33
N PRO A 368 -12.96 15.67 14.45
CA PRO A 368 -12.48 14.61 13.56
C PRO A 368 -12.99 14.76 12.13
N VAL A 369 -14.10 15.47 11.93
CA VAL A 369 -14.69 15.70 10.60
C VAL A 369 -13.87 16.73 9.84
N HIS A 370 -13.51 17.84 10.50
CA HIS A 370 -12.73 18.91 9.89
C HIS A 370 -11.22 18.70 10.00
N HIS A 371 -10.78 17.58 10.57
CA HIS A 371 -9.36 17.28 10.84
C HIS A 371 -8.64 18.46 11.51
N ARG A 372 -9.21 18.99 12.61
CA ARG A 372 -8.68 20.18 13.30
C ARG A 372 -8.77 20.09 14.82
N LEU A 373 -7.89 20.83 15.48
CA LEU A 373 -8.03 21.22 16.89
C LEU A 373 -8.48 22.68 16.94
N ALA A 374 -9.60 22.94 17.61
CA ALA A 374 -10.19 24.27 17.73
C ALA A 374 -10.22 24.72 19.21
N GLY A 375 -9.57 25.84 19.50
CA GLY A 375 -9.55 26.45 20.82
C GLY A 375 -10.89 27.09 21.17
N GLU A 376 -11.42 26.75 22.34
CA GLU A 376 -12.74 27.18 22.82
C GLU A 376 -12.82 28.69 23.06
N ARG A 377 -11.80 29.27 23.71
CA ARG A 377 -11.82 30.67 24.13
C ARG A 377 -11.25 31.61 23.08
N THR A 378 -10.15 31.22 22.46
CA THR A 378 -9.43 32.05 21.48
C THR A 378 -9.97 31.90 20.07
N GLY A 379 -10.68 30.80 19.77
CA GLY A 379 -11.12 30.46 18.42
C GLY A 379 -9.97 30.09 17.47
N ARG A 380 -8.75 29.86 17.99
CA ARG A 380 -7.62 29.39 17.18
C ARG A 380 -7.93 28.01 16.63
N SER A 381 -7.54 27.76 15.39
CA SER A 381 -7.79 26.48 14.72
C SER A 381 -6.51 26.02 14.05
N PHE A 382 -6.09 24.80 14.35
CA PHE A 382 -5.00 24.10 13.69
C PHE A 382 -5.58 22.94 12.89
N ARG A 383 -5.43 22.97 11.57
CA ARG A 383 -6.03 22.02 10.64
C ARG A 383 -4.96 21.23 9.94
N LEU A 384 -5.33 20.03 9.51
CA LEU A 384 -4.53 19.24 8.58
C LEU A 384 -4.17 20.10 7.34
N GLY A 385 -2.89 20.10 6.96
CA GLY A 385 -2.38 20.89 5.84
C GLY A 385 -1.97 22.34 6.18
N ASP A 386 -2.27 22.85 7.37
CA ASP A 386 -1.81 24.19 7.75
C ASP A 386 -0.28 24.22 7.87
N THR A 387 0.33 25.32 7.41
CA THR A 387 1.75 25.59 7.63
C THR A 387 1.95 26.25 8.98
N VAL A 388 2.87 25.73 9.78
CA VAL A 388 3.22 26.19 11.12
C VAL A 388 4.73 26.30 11.26
N GLU A 389 5.20 27.08 12.23
CA GLU A 389 6.61 27.10 12.63
C GLU A 389 6.72 26.40 13.99
N VAL A 390 7.58 25.39 14.06
CA VAL A 390 7.75 24.56 15.27
C VAL A 390 9.20 24.54 15.71
N ARG A 391 9.43 24.46 17.02
CA ARG A 391 10.75 24.28 17.61
C ARG A 391 10.95 22.83 18.05
N VAL A 392 12.12 22.27 17.77
CA VAL A 392 12.50 20.93 18.26
C VAL A 392 12.80 21.00 19.75
N MET A 393 11.98 20.37 20.58
CA MET A 393 12.14 20.42 22.04
C MET A 393 12.92 19.23 22.58
N ARG A 394 12.60 18.04 22.07
CA ARG A 394 13.22 16.79 22.50
C ARG A 394 13.21 15.79 21.37
N VAL A 395 14.26 14.98 21.33
CA VAL A 395 14.36 13.80 20.48
C VAL A 395 14.59 12.60 21.38
N ASP A 396 13.69 11.62 21.30
CA ASP A 396 13.77 10.36 22.02
C ASP A 396 14.06 9.22 21.04
N LEU A 397 15.26 8.65 21.13
CA LEU A 397 15.69 7.56 20.25
C LEU A 397 15.08 6.21 20.63
N ASP A 398 14.75 6.01 21.91
CA ASP A 398 14.19 4.76 22.41
C ASP A 398 12.72 4.66 22.01
N GLU A 399 11.97 5.75 22.17
CA GLU A 399 10.59 5.85 21.71
C GLU A 399 10.45 6.17 20.22
N ARG A 400 11.54 6.59 19.56
CA ARG A 400 11.57 7.06 18.16
C ARG A 400 10.59 8.22 17.92
N LYS A 401 10.57 9.16 18.86
CA LYS A 401 9.68 10.32 18.86
C LYS A 401 10.48 11.60 18.87
N ILE A 402 9.87 12.62 18.26
CA ILE A 402 10.39 13.98 18.25
C ILE A 402 9.26 14.86 18.77
N ASP A 403 9.51 15.56 19.87
CA ASP A 403 8.56 16.48 20.46
C ASP A 403 8.84 17.89 19.95
N PHE A 404 7.77 18.55 19.52
CA PHE A 404 7.76 19.90 19.02
C PHE A 404 6.95 20.81 19.92
N GLU A 405 7.28 22.09 19.88
CA GLU A 405 6.47 23.18 20.44
C GLU A 405 6.17 24.20 19.34
N MET A 406 5.02 24.88 19.42
CA MET A 406 4.67 25.97 18.50
C MET A 406 5.63 27.15 18.71
N ALA A 407 6.25 27.65 17.64
CA ALA A 407 7.10 28.82 17.73
C ALA A 407 6.28 30.10 17.97
N GLU A 408 6.85 31.06 18.72
CA GLU A 408 6.19 32.32 19.11
C GLU A 408 5.59 33.11 17.93
N LYS A 409 6.21 33.05 16.75
CA LYS A 409 5.70 33.70 15.53
C LYS A 409 4.35 33.12 15.06
N THR A 410 4.14 31.82 15.19
CA THR A 410 2.86 31.16 14.91
C THR A 410 1.84 31.45 16.01
N ILE A 411 2.27 31.55 17.27
CA ILE A 411 1.43 31.91 18.42
C ILE A 411 0.86 33.34 18.27
N ASN A 412 1.62 34.23 17.63
CA ASN A 412 1.28 35.64 17.43
C ASN A 412 0.60 35.93 16.08
N ALA A 413 0.41 34.93 15.22
CA ALA A 413 -0.31 35.11 13.96
C ALA A 413 -1.76 35.55 14.24
N PRO A 414 -2.28 36.56 13.53
CA PRO A 414 -3.62 37.07 13.78
C PRO A 414 -4.65 35.96 13.56
N ILE A 415 -5.44 35.68 14.61
CA ILE A 415 -6.56 34.75 14.57
C ILE A 415 -7.51 35.28 13.49
N GLY A 416 -7.68 34.54 12.40
CA GLY A 416 -8.50 34.94 11.26
C GLY A 416 -9.89 35.37 11.72
N ARG A 417 -10.10 36.68 11.86
CA ARG A 417 -11.44 37.26 11.96
C ARG A 417 -12.16 36.89 10.67
N LYS A 418 -13.35 36.27 10.81
CA LYS A 418 -14.38 36.20 9.77
C LYS A 418 -14.24 37.39 8.83
N LYS A 419 -14.05 37.14 7.53
CA LYS A 419 -14.38 38.11 6.48
C LYS A 419 -15.87 38.44 6.65
N ARG A 420 -16.17 39.45 7.47
CA ARG A 420 -17.43 40.18 7.41
C ARG A 420 -17.28 41.08 6.21
N GLY A 421 -17.94 40.71 5.11
CA GLY A 421 -18.21 41.66 4.04
C GLY A 421 -19.02 42.80 4.62
N ALA A 422 -18.40 43.97 4.69
CA ALA A 422 -19.03 45.28 4.83
C ALA A 422 -17.90 46.31 4.62
N ALA A 423 -17.66 46.68 3.36
CA ALA A 423 -16.99 47.91 3.05
C ALA A 423 -18.08 48.96 2.84
N ASP A 424 -18.13 49.92 3.76
CA ASP A 424 -18.84 51.19 3.62
C ASP A 424 -18.39 51.90 2.33
N ALA A 425 -19.36 52.36 1.56
CA ALA A 425 -19.20 53.48 0.64
C ALA A 425 -20.38 54.46 0.87
N PRO A 426 -20.16 55.78 0.72
CA PRO A 426 -20.89 56.79 1.47
C PRO A 426 -22.23 57.21 0.83
N ALA A 427 -23.01 57.92 1.66
CA ALA A 427 -24.38 58.33 1.48
C ALA A 427 -24.71 59.12 0.18
N SER A 428 -25.88 58.82 -0.38
CA SER A 428 -26.76 59.82 -1.02
C SER A 428 -28.24 59.42 -0.85
N LYS A 429 -29.06 60.40 -0.46
CA LYS A 429 -30.50 60.33 -0.21
C LYS A 429 -31.30 59.91 -1.46
N VAL A 430 -32.45 59.27 -1.29
CA VAL A 430 -33.82 59.78 -1.62
C VAL A 430 -34.86 58.72 -1.19
N VAL A 431 -36.04 59.26 -0.85
CA VAL A 431 -37.27 58.75 -0.21
C VAL A 431 -38.03 57.72 -1.05
N GLU A 432 -38.61 56.67 -0.41
CA GLU A 432 -40.05 56.31 -0.47
C GLU A 432 -40.38 55.04 0.35
N GLU A 433 -41.42 55.16 1.19
CA GLU A 433 -42.22 54.08 1.80
C GLU A 433 -43.26 53.57 0.77
N PRO A 434 -43.89 52.36 0.88
CA PRO A 434 -44.66 51.99 2.08
C PRO A 434 -44.79 50.49 2.47
N ALA A 435 -45.21 50.33 3.74
CA ALA A 435 -46.15 49.37 4.34
C ALA A 435 -45.75 47.90 4.70
N PRO A 436 -46.20 47.38 5.87
CA PRO A 436 -45.76 46.09 6.41
C PRO A 436 -46.82 44.98 6.37
N ALA A 437 -46.38 43.72 6.30
CA ALA A 437 -47.24 42.55 6.55
C ALA A 437 -46.61 41.58 7.57
N LYS A 438 -47.46 41.17 8.51
CA LYS A 438 -47.23 40.39 9.73
C LYS A 438 -46.96 38.90 9.47
N ALA A 439 -46.17 38.28 10.34
CA ALA A 439 -46.33 36.95 10.99
C ALA A 439 -44.94 36.48 11.48
N GLY A 440 -44.72 35.77 12.59
CA GLY A 440 -45.57 35.10 13.56
C GLY A 440 -44.69 34.14 14.37
N ARG A 441 -44.73 34.31 15.71
CA ARG A 441 -44.47 33.34 16.81
C ARG A 441 -43.47 32.16 16.68
N ARG A 442 -42.47 32.24 17.57
CA ARG A 442 -41.97 31.24 18.55
C ARG A 442 -42.65 29.86 18.62
N SER A 443 -41.82 28.81 18.71
CA SER A 443 -41.76 27.76 19.76
C SER A 443 -40.72 26.70 19.30
N SER A 444 -40.05 25.86 20.08
CA SER A 444 -39.71 25.75 21.50
C SER A 444 -38.64 24.65 21.58
N ALA A 445 -37.68 24.80 22.48
CA ALA A 445 -36.59 23.86 22.74
C ALA A 445 -37.07 22.46 23.20
N LYS A 446 -36.29 21.43 22.86
CA LYS A 446 -36.19 20.19 23.64
C LYS A 446 -34.77 19.63 23.54
N GLU A 447 -34.02 19.79 24.63
CA GLU A 447 -32.77 19.11 24.90
C GLU A 447 -32.97 17.59 24.98
N LYS A 448 -32.04 16.82 24.42
CA LYS A 448 -31.77 15.44 24.82
C LYS A 448 -30.27 15.29 25.03
N ALA A 449 -29.93 14.86 26.24
CA ALA A 449 -28.59 14.61 26.74
C ALA A 449 -27.86 13.54 25.90
N VAL A 450 -26.57 13.78 25.67
CA VAL A 450 -25.64 12.85 25.01
C VAL A 450 -25.08 11.90 26.07
N GLU A 451 -25.35 10.61 25.90
CA GLU A 451 -24.88 9.54 26.77
C GLU A 451 -23.42 9.21 26.42
N ALA A 452 -22.53 9.27 27.44
CA ALA A 452 -21.10 9.05 27.26
C ALA A 452 -20.74 7.55 27.16
N TYR A 453 -20.00 7.21 26.11
CA TYR A 453 -19.46 5.88 25.79
C TYR A 453 -18.63 5.29 26.96
N ARG A 454 -18.89 4.03 27.33
CA ARG A 454 -18.13 3.31 28.37
C ARG A 454 -17.38 2.08 27.80
N PRO A 455 -16.19 1.74 28.33
CA PRO A 455 -15.35 0.64 27.84
C PRO A 455 -15.99 -0.77 27.81
N SER A 456 -17.14 -0.97 28.45
CA SER A 456 -17.91 -2.22 28.40
C SER A 456 -18.50 -2.51 27.01
N ASP A 457 -18.71 -1.48 26.18
CA ASP A 457 -19.34 -1.62 24.86
C ASP A 457 -18.38 -2.22 23.82
N ALA A 458 -17.06 -2.10 24.04
CA ALA A 458 -16.04 -2.75 23.23
C ALA A 458 -15.93 -4.26 23.50
N ALA A 459 -16.22 -4.69 24.73
CA ALA A 459 -16.23 -6.10 25.10
C ALA A 459 -17.47 -6.83 24.55
N ALA A 460 -18.63 -6.17 24.55
CA ALA A 460 -19.88 -6.71 23.98
C ALA A 460 -19.79 -6.89 22.45
N LYS A 461 -19.24 -5.91 21.73
CA LYS A 461 -19.03 -6.01 20.26
C LYS A 461 -18.04 -7.11 19.88
N ASN A 462 -17.01 -7.34 20.68
CA ASN A 462 -16.07 -8.45 20.47
C ASN A 462 -16.70 -9.83 20.74
N ALA A 463 -17.69 -9.92 21.63
CA ALA A 463 -18.43 -11.15 21.88
C ALA A 463 -19.42 -11.49 20.75
N GLU A 464 -20.07 -10.48 20.15
CA GLU A 464 -20.95 -10.65 18.98
C GLU A 464 -20.18 -11.11 17.74
N VAL A 465 -18.99 -10.55 17.49
CA VAL A 465 -18.12 -10.96 16.37
C VAL A 465 -17.61 -12.40 16.55
N ARG A 466 -17.36 -12.83 17.80
CA ARG A 466 -17.02 -14.24 18.10
C ARG A 466 -18.20 -15.18 17.88
N LYS A 467 -19.40 -14.83 18.35
CA LYS A 467 -20.62 -15.61 18.10
C LYS A 467 -20.96 -15.74 16.61
N SER A 468 -20.77 -14.67 15.84
CA SER A 468 -20.96 -14.69 14.38
C SER A 468 -19.96 -15.62 13.68
N ARG A 469 -18.70 -15.65 14.12
CA ARG A 469 -17.66 -16.56 13.59
C ARG A 469 -17.89 -18.02 13.98
N GLU A 470 -18.37 -18.28 15.20
CA GLU A 470 -18.73 -19.63 15.66
C GLU A 470 -19.96 -20.16 14.92
N MET A 471 -20.98 -19.33 14.70
CA MET A 471 -22.16 -19.67 13.90
C MET A 471 -21.79 -19.97 12.43
N LYS A 472 -20.90 -19.17 11.83
CA LYS A 472 -20.39 -19.43 10.47
C LYS A 472 -19.61 -20.74 10.39
N ARG A 473 -18.82 -21.08 11.42
CA ARG A 473 -18.12 -22.37 11.51
C ARG A 473 -19.07 -23.55 11.70
N ALA A 474 -20.14 -23.39 12.48
CA ALA A 474 -21.15 -24.43 12.68
C ALA A 474 -21.93 -24.72 11.38
N LEU A 475 -22.35 -23.68 10.66
CA LEU A 475 -23.02 -23.79 9.36
C LEU A 475 -22.13 -24.44 8.29
N LEU A 476 -20.82 -24.14 8.30
CA LEU A 476 -19.83 -24.79 7.42
C LEU A 476 -19.56 -26.26 7.79
N ALA A 477 -19.72 -26.63 9.06
CA ALA A 477 -19.58 -28.01 9.52
C ALA A 477 -20.84 -28.84 9.17
N GLU A 478 -22.04 -28.26 9.29
CA GLU A 478 -23.30 -28.88 8.84
C GLU A 478 -23.33 -29.09 7.32
N ALA A 479 -22.83 -28.12 6.55
CA ALA A 479 -22.71 -28.24 5.09
C ALA A 479 -21.74 -29.36 4.66
N LYS A 480 -20.76 -29.73 5.50
CA LYS A 480 -19.85 -30.86 5.27
C LYS A 480 -20.38 -32.21 5.77
N GLY A 481 -21.46 -32.22 6.57
CA GLY A 481 -22.09 -33.44 7.10
C GLY A 481 -23.25 -33.98 6.25
N GLY A 482 -23.81 -33.17 5.35
CA GLY A 482 -25.02 -33.49 4.57
C GLY A 482 -24.81 -34.31 3.30
N GLY A 483 -23.87 -35.26 3.28
CA GLY A 483 -23.48 -35.97 2.06
C GLY A 483 -23.26 -37.47 2.24
N LYS A 484 -24.28 -38.22 2.69
CA LYS A 484 -24.38 -39.68 2.48
C LYS A 484 -25.76 -40.23 2.87
N ALA A 485 -26.59 -40.54 1.87
CA ALA A 485 -27.23 -41.85 1.67
C ALA A 485 -28.47 -41.75 0.75
N THR A 486 -28.40 -42.39 -0.42
CA THR A 486 -29.46 -43.27 -0.96
C THR A 486 -28.87 -44.24 -1.99
N SER A 487 -28.45 -45.43 -1.55
CA SER A 487 -28.62 -46.65 -2.36
C SER A 487 -28.48 -47.90 -1.48
N ALA A 488 -29.23 -48.93 -1.89
CA ALA A 488 -29.23 -50.32 -1.45
C ALA A 488 -29.99 -50.67 -0.15
N GLY A 489 -31.04 -51.47 -0.35
CA GLY A 489 -31.78 -52.16 0.70
C GLY A 489 -31.23 -53.55 1.03
N LYS A 490 -32.06 -54.25 1.82
CA LYS A 490 -32.06 -55.67 2.25
C LYS A 490 -31.22 -56.05 3.48
N SER A 491 -31.96 -56.08 4.60
CA SER A 491 -32.25 -57.25 5.48
C SER A 491 -31.11 -58.05 6.12
N GLY A 492 -31.17 -58.14 7.46
CA GLY A 492 -31.09 -59.44 8.15
C GLY A 492 -30.16 -59.59 9.37
N LYS A 493 -30.67 -59.23 10.57
CA LYS A 493 -30.62 -59.95 11.89
C LYS A 493 -29.28 -60.45 12.53
N PRO A 494 -29.25 -60.72 13.85
CA PRO A 494 -28.17 -60.20 14.73
C PRO A 494 -27.51 -61.19 15.75
N ALA A 495 -26.52 -60.65 16.49
CA ALA A 495 -26.15 -60.93 17.89
C ALA A 495 -25.26 -62.18 18.23
N PRO A 496 -24.84 -62.43 19.50
CA PRO A 496 -23.72 -61.75 20.22
C PRO A 496 -22.85 -62.74 21.09
N SER A 497 -21.80 -62.27 21.79
CA SER A 497 -21.30 -62.75 23.13
C SER A 497 -19.90 -62.16 23.45
N ARG A 498 -19.72 -61.42 24.56
CA ARG A 498 -19.28 -61.82 25.94
C ARG A 498 -17.85 -62.39 26.00
N ALA A 499 -17.01 -62.18 27.01
CA ALA A 499 -16.94 -61.33 28.21
C ALA A 499 -15.61 -61.67 28.94
N GLY A 500 -15.15 -60.76 29.81
CA GLY A 500 -14.29 -61.04 30.98
C GLY A 500 -12.77 -61.04 30.74
N GLU A 501 -11.88 -60.67 31.66
CA GLU A 501 -11.90 -60.17 33.06
C GLU A 501 -10.44 -59.68 33.34
N LYS A 502 -10.18 -58.44 33.80
CA LYS A 502 -9.92 -58.00 35.20
C LYS A 502 -8.46 -58.22 35.73
N PRO A 503 -8.02 -57.54 36.82
CA PRO A 503 -6.80 -56.69 36.81
C PRO A 503 -5.80 -56.93 37.98
N ALA A 504 -4.64 -56.23 38.01
CA ALA A 504 -3.96 -55.76 39.25
C ALA A 504 -2.74 -54.85 38.97
N LYS A 505 -2.49 -53.90 39.88
CA LYS A 505 -1.45 -52.82 39.91
C LYS A 505 -0.29 -53.18 40.90
N PRO A 506 0.54 -52.24 41.45
CA PRO A 506 1.63 -51.40 40.89
C PRO A 506 2.93 -51.36 41.76
N SER A 507 4.01 -50.64 41.35
CA SER A 507 5.03 -49.94 42.21
C SER A 507 6.17 -49.37 41.32
N LYS A 508 6.40 -48.06 41.11
CA LYS A 508 6.98 -46.92 41.89
C LYS A 508 8.55 -46.80 41.94
N HIS A 509 9.02 -45.61 41.51
CA HIS A 509 10.27 -44.85 41.86
C HIS A 509 11.62 -45.28 41.23
N ARG A 510 12.63 -44.43 40.92
CA ARG A 510 12.90 -42.96 40.91
C ARG A 510 14.25 -42.69 40.16
N LYS A 511 14.41 -41.43 39.69
CA LYS A 511 15.52 -40.71 38.98
C LYS A 511 17.02 -41.04 39.28
N GLY A 512 17.87 -40.85 38.26
CA GLY A 512 19.09 -39.98 38.31
C GLY A 512 20.47 -40.61 38.02
N PRO A 513 21.46 -39.87 37.44
CA PRO A 513 22.59 -40.38 36.62
C PRO A 513 23.97 -40.36 37.32
N PRO A 514 25.09 -40.73 36.63
CA PRO A 514 26.27 -39.86 36.67
C PRO A 514 27.18 -39.81 35.41
N LYS A 515 28.13 -38.85 35.46
CA LYS A 515 29.28 -38.54 34.57
C LYS A 515 30.62 -39.14 35.09
N ALA A 516 31.65 -39.07 34.23
CA ALA A 516 33.13 -39.08 34.44
C ALA A 516 33.82 -40.33 33.85
N GLY A 517 35.01 -40.34 33.22
CA GLY A 517 36.02 -39.32 32.89
C GLY A 517 37.40 -40.02 32.67
N SER A 518 38.26 -39.45 31.81
CA SER A 518 39.74 -39.67 31.68
C SER A 518 40.22 -40.99 31.01
N ALA A 519 41.35 -41.12 30.28
CA ALA A 519 42.48 -40.25 29.93
C ALA A 519 43.33 -40.79 28.73
N SER A 520 44.06 -39.88 28.08
CA SER A 520 45.47 -39.93 27.62
C SER A 520 45.99 -40.75 26.41
N GLY A 521 46.78 -40.04 25.56
CA GLY A 521 47.89 -40.53 24.70
C GLY A 521 47.84 -39.99 23.25
N ALA A 522 48.33 -38.79 22.90
CA ALA A 522 49.72 -38.40 22.53
C ALA A 522 50.32 -39.30 21.40
N LYS A 523 50.80 -38.85 20.21
CA LYS A 523 51.78 -37.78 19.87
C LYS A 523 51.91 -37.62 18.33
N SER A 524 52.38 -36.43 17.91
CA SER A 524 53.22 -36.09 16.71
C SER A 524 52.69 -36.39 15.30
N GLY A 525 52.90 -35.60 14.25
CA GLY A 525 53.69 -34.39 13.99
C GLY A 525 53.46 -34.06 12.49
N GLY A 526 53.37 -32.79 12.10
CA GLY A 526 54.48 -32.15 11.39
C GLY A 526 53.98 -31.49 10.10
N ALA A 527 54.25 -30.20 9.97
CA ALA A 527 53.93 -29.38 8.81
C ALA A 527 54.84 -29.68 7.61
N ARG A 528 54.33 -29.52 6.37
CA ARG A 528 55.10 -29.02 5.21
C ARG A 528 54.20 -28.66 4.02
N LYS A 529 54.18 -27.37 3.68
CA LYS A 529 54.09 -26.84 2.30
C LYS A 529 55.41 -27.18 1.57
N PRO A 530 55.50 -27.28 0.22
CA PRO A 530 55.37 -26.09 -0.65
C PRO A 530 54.91 -26.27 -2.13
N LYS A 531 54.61 -25.10 -2.73
CA LYS A 531 54.82 -24.63 -4.13
C LYS A 531 54.20 -25.35 -5.35
N ALA A 532 53.32 -24.58 -6.01
CA ALA A 532 53.22 -24.24 -7.45
C ALA A 532 53.96 -25.07 -8.53
N LYS A 533 53.20 -25.47 -9.57
CA LYS A 533 53.38 -25.08 -11.00
C LYS A 533 52.27 -25.70 -11.87
N SER A 534 52.06 -25.03 -13.02
CA SER A 534 51.16 -25.28 -14.18
C SER A 534 49.73 -24.79 -14.04
#